data_AF-A0A382XFF7-F1
#
_entry.id   AF-A0A382XFF7-F1
#
_cell.length_a   1.000
_cell.length_b   1.000
_cell.length_c   1.000
_cell.angle_alpha   90.00
_cell.angle_beta   90.00
_cell.angle_gamma   90.00
#
_symmetry.space_group_name_H-M   'P 1'
#
loop_
_entity.id
_entity.type
_entity.pdbx_description
1 polymer ?
#
loop_
_entity_poly.entity_id
_entity_poly.type
_entity_poly.pdbx_seq_one_letter_code
_entity_poly.pdbx_strand_id
1 'polypeptide(L)'
;MSGIIGHTMYALLGARASAQRGLPVARIAERHLSSYLCGAYLGADVGTVPSVICQDTGTPVGYGSERIVKSPLTGGPVKPWTLQV
;
A
#
# COMPACT_ATOMS: atom_id res chain seq x y z
N MET A 1 14.66 1.04 -9.15
CA MET A 1 13.38 1.56 -8.64
C MET A 1 12.65 2.27 -9.77
N SER A 2 11.50 1.75 -10.18
CA SER A 2 10.60 2.46 -11.08
C SER A 2 9.75 3.39 -10.20
N GLY A 3 9.79 4.71 -10.39
CA GLY A 3 8.89 5.61 -9.65
C GLY A 3 7.49 5.65 -10.25
N ILE A 4 6.70 6.67 -9.87
CA ILE A 4 5.32 6.90 -10.36
C ILE A 4 5.15 6.76 -11.87
N ILE A 5 6.13 7.20 -12.66
CA ILE A 5 6.09 7.13 -14.13
C ILE A 5 6.08 5.67 -14.60
N GLY A 6 6.96 4.82 -14.09
CA GLY A 6 7.03 3.44 -14.57
C GLY A 6 5.84 2.61 -14.08
N HIS A 7 5.37 2.81 -12.85
CA HIS A 7 4.20 2.10 -12.32
C HIS A 7 2.92 2.45 -13.06
N THR A 8 2.69 3.73 -13.33
CA THR A 8 1.54 4.17 -14.12
C THR A 8 1.63 3.71 -15.57
N MET A 9 2.83 3.69 -16.17
CA MET A 9 3.04 3.18 -17.52
C MET A 9 2.70 1.68 -17.62
N TYR A 10 3.23 0.84 -16.73
CA TYR A 10 2.92 -0.59 -16.74
C TYR A 10 1.45 -0.88 -16.46
N ALA A 11 0.80 -0.08 -15.61
CA ALA A 11 -0.64 -0.17 -15.39
C ALA A 11 -1.43 0.11 -16.69
N LEU A 12 -1.08 1.17 -17.44
CA LEU A 12 -1.72 1.47 -18.72
C LEU A 12 -1.53 0.35 -19.75
N LEU A 13 -0.32 -0.23 -19.83
CA LEU A 13 -0.07 -1.39 -20.70
C LEU A 13 -0.89 -2.60 -20.28
N GLY A 14 -1.00 -2.87 -18.98
CA GLY A 14 -1.81 -3.95 -18.43
C GLY A 14 -3.31 -3.79 -18.73
N ALA A 15 -3.84 -2.57 -18.56
CA ALA A 15 -5.22 -2.24 -18.92
C ALA A 15 -5.47 -2.45 -20.42
N ARG A 16 -4.57 -1.98 -21.29
CA ARG A 16 -4.66 -2.15 -22.74
C ARG A 16 -4.62 -3.63 -23.15
N ALA A 17 -3.69 -4.40 -22.60
CA ALA A 17 -3.60 -5.84 -22.87
C ALA A 17 -4.84 -6.60 -22.38
N SER A 18 -5.40 -6.19 -21.24
CA SER A 18 -6.64 -6.75 -20.70
C SER A 18 -7.83 -6.47 -21.62
N ALA A 19 -7.92 -5.25 -22.17
CA ALA A 19 -8.97 -4.87 -23.12
C ALA A 19 -8.87 -5.71 -24.41
N GLN A 20 -7.67 -5.87 -24.97
CA GLN A 20 -7.44 -6.69 -26.17
C GLN A 20 -7.84 -8.16 -25.98
N ARG A 21 -7.73 -8.67 -24.74
CA ARG A 21 -8.11 -10.03 -24.38
C ARG A 21 -9.58 -10.18 -23.95
N GLY A 22 -10.36 -9.09 -23.96
CA GLY A 22 -11.75 -9.09 -23.53
C GLY A 22 -11.92 -9.40 -22.04
N LEU A 23 -10.91 -9.11 -21.21
CA LEU A 23 -10.98 -9.41 -19.78
C LEU A 23 -11.93 -8.42 -19.07
N PRO A 24 -12.80 -8.89 -18.15
CA PRO A 24 -13.73 -8.03 -17.42
C PRO A 24 -13.06 -6.87 -16.67
N VAL A 25 -11.83 -7.08 -16.20
CA VAL A 25 -11.04 -6.08 -15.47
C VAL A 25 -10.73 -4.84 -16.31
N ALA A 26 -10.68 -4.95 -17.63
CA ALA A 26 -10.40 -3.83 -18.52
C ALA A 26 -11.44 -2.71 -18.35
N ARG A 27 -12.73 -3.08 -18.30
CA ARG A 27 -13.81 -2.09 -18.11
C ARG A 27 -13.76 -1.42 -16.74
N ILE A 28 -13.31 -2.13 -15.71
CA ILE A 28 -13.16 -1.59 -14.36
C ILE A 28 -12.00 -0.59 -14.35
N ALA A 29 -10.86 -0.97 -14.93
CA ALA A 29 -9.69 -0.10 -15.04
C ALA A 29 -9.99 1.16 -15.86
N GLU A 30 -10.70 1.05 -16.98
CA GLU A 30 -11.10 2.20 -17.81
C GLU A 30 -12.08 3.13 -17.07
N ARG A 31 -13.12 2.56 -16.44
CA ARG A 31 -14.13 3.35 -15.70
C ARG A 31 -13.53 4.09 -14.51
N HIS A 32 -12.50 3.50 -13.88
CA HIS A 32 -11.89 4.01 -12.66
C HIS A 32 -10.40 4.30 -12.85
N LEU A 33 -10.02 4.87 -13.99
CA LEU A 33 -8.62 5.00 -14.40
C LEU A 33 -7.75 5.69 -13.35
N SER A 34 -8.22 6.78 -12.74
CA SER A 34 -7.48 7.49 -11.69
C SER A 34 -7.21 6.62 -10.47
N SER A 35 -8.22 5.90 -9.98
CA SER A 35 -8.08 4.96 -8.85
C SER A 35 -7.21 3.75 -9.21
N TYR A 36 -7.33 3.26 -10.44
CA TYR A 36 -6.52 2.16 -10.95
C TYR A 36 -5.02 2.53 -11.02
N LEU A 37 -4.70 3.72 -11.57
CA LEU A 37 -3.33 4.24 -11.62
C LEU A 37 -2.77 4.55 -10.23
N CYS A 38 -3.60 5.10 -9.34
CA CYS A 38 -3.25 5.31 -7.94
C CYS A 38 -2.91 3.96 -7.27
N GLY A 39 -3.74 2.94 -7.44
CA GLY A 39 -3.49 1.60 -6.91
C GLY A 39 -2.21 0.96 -7.45
N ALA A 40 -1.91 1.15 -8.73
CA ALA A 40 -0.67 0.66 -9.33
C ALA A 40 0.59 1.32 -8.77
N TYR A 41 0.51 2.62 -8.44
CA TYR A 41 1.61 3.33 -7.77
C TYR A 41 1.73 2.92 -6.29
N LEU A 42 0.61 2.90 -5.56
CA LEU A 42 0.58 2.52 -4.14
C LEU A 42 1.03 1.09 -3.92
N GLY A 43 0.59 0.14 -4.75
CA GLY A 43 0.89 -1.28 -4.60
C GLY A 43 2.35 -1.67 -4.83
N ALA A 44 3.18 -0.76 -5.35
CA ALA A 44 4.55 -1.06 -5.73
C ALA A 44 5.61 -0.10 -5.15
N ASP A 45 5.27 1.18 -4.90
CA ASP A 45 6.21 2.16 -4.31
C ASP A 45 5.82 2.60 -2.89
N VAL A 46 4.54 2.51 -2.49
CA VAL A 46 4.09 2.91 -1.15
C VAL A 46 3.88 1.67 -0.30
N GLY A 47 4.97 1.16 0.26
CA GLY A 47 4.90 0.18 1.34
C GLY A 47 4.19 0.79 2.54
N THR A 48 3.16 0.12 3.03
CA THR A 48 2.52 0.50 4.29
C THR A 48 3.33 -0.09 5.43
N VAL A 49 3.68 0.74 6.40
CA VAL A 49 4.46 0.33 7.55
C VAL A 49 3.62 0.43 8.82
N PRO A 50 3.89 -0.41 9.82
CA PRO A 50 3.33 -0.22 11.15
C PRO A 50 3.72 1.17 11.70
N SER A 51 2.87 1.75 12.53
CA SER A 51 3.21 3.00 13.22
C SER A 51 4.09 2.76 14.44
N VAL A 52 3.74 1.75 15.25
CA VAL A 52 4.43 1.43 16.50
C VAL A 52 4.62 -0.07 16.68
N ILE A 53 5.43 -0.45 17.66
CA ILE A 53 5.62 -1.83 18.13
C ILE A 53 5.11 -1.91 19.56
N CYS A 54 4.25 -2.88 19.86
CA CYS A 54 3.87 -3.21 21.23
C CYS A 54 5.10 -3.76 21.97
N GLN A 55 5.50 -3.13 23.07
CA GLN A 55 6.72 -3.53 23.78
C GLN A 55 6.58 -4.87 24.49
N ASP A 56 5.37 -5.21 24.96
CA ASP A 56 5.12 -6.46 25.69
C ASP A 56 5.21 -7.69 24.78
N THR A 57 4.80 -7.57 23.51
CA THR A 57 4.67 -8.69 22.57
C THR A 57 5.66 -8.64 21.41
N GLY A 58 6.27 -7.47 21.16
CA GLY A 58 7.07 -7.22 19.96
C GLY A 58 6.25 -7.08 18.67
N THR A 59 4.91 -7.17 18.74
CA THR A 59 4.04 -7.13 17.56
C THR A 59 3.95 -5.70 16.98
N PRO A 60 4.21 -5.51 15.68
CA PRO A 60 3.95 -4.23 15.02
C PRO A 60 2.44 -3.96 14.89
N VAL A 61 2.03 -2.72 15.17
CA VAL A 61 0.62 -2.30 15.16
C VAL A 61 0.45 -0.89 14.58
N GLY A 62 -0.77 -0.60 14.12
CA GLY A 62 -1.13 0.69 13.53
C GLY A 62 -0.67 0.85 12.09
N TYR A 63 -0.92 2.03 11.53
CA TYR A 63 -0.66 2.32 10.13
C TYR A 63 0.05 3.66 9.93
N GLY A 64 1.20 3.64 9.24
CA GLY A 64 1.92 4.84 8.81
C GLY A 64 2.27 5.76 9.98
N SER A 65 1.78 7.01 9.93
CA SER A 65 2.04 8.03 10.96
C SER A 65 0.96 8.14 12.03
N GLU A 66 0.08 7.15 12.15
CA GLU A 66 -0.98 7.12 13.16
C GLU A 66 -0.41 7.30 14.58
N ARG A 67 -0.98 8.22 15.36
CA ARG A 67 -0.49 8.47 16.73
C ARG A 67 -1.08 7.47 17.72
N ILE A 68 -0.37 6.37 17.95
CA ILE A 68 -0.73 5.36 18.96
C ILE A 68 0.10 5.58 20.23
N VAL A 69 -0.57 5.80 21.36
CA VAL A 69 0.09 6.08 22.66
C VAL A 69 0.11 4.88 23.61
N LYS A 70 -0.72 3.85 23.36
CA LYS A 70 -0.79 2.60 24.12
C LYS A 70 -1.11 1.44 23.20
N SER A 71 -0.67 0.25 23.57
CA SER A 71 -0.88 -0.97 22.77
C SER A 71 -2.37 -1.29 22.68
N PRO A 72 -2.94 -1.44 21.48
CA PRO A 72 -4.32 -1.91 21.34
C PRO A 72 -4.47 -3.39 21.74
N LEU A 73 -3.36 -4.13 21.85
CA LEU A 73 -3.36 -5.55 22.19
C LEU A 73 -3.33 -5.78 23.70
N THR A 74 -2.58 -4.96 24.44
CA THR A 74 -2.30 -5.19 25.88
C THR A 74 -2.66 -4.00 26.77
N GLY A 75 -2.93 -2.83 26.20
CA GLY A 75 -3.02 -1.56 26.94
C GLY A 75 -1.67 -1.02 27.46
N GLY A 76 -0.58 -1.78 27.27
CA GLY A 76 0.77 -1.46 27.71
C GLY A 76 1.51 -0.46 26.80
N PRO A 77 2.81 -0.25 27.04
CA PRO A 77 3.59 0.74 26.33
C PRO A 77 3.89 0.34 24.88
N VAL A 78 4.12 1.35 24.04
CA VAL A 78 4.49 1.21 22.63
C VAL A 78 5.74 2.03 22.32
N LYS A 79 6.49 1.63 21.30
CA LYS A 79 7.59 2.42 20.73
C LYS A 79 7.39 2.64 19.23
N PRO A 80 7.85 3.75 18.64
CA PRO A 80 7.80 3.95 17.19
C PRO A 80 8.42 2.77 16.44
N TRP A 81 7.77 2.34 15.37
CA TRP A 81 8.34 1.37 14.45
C TRP A 81 9.40 2.06 13.59
N THR A 82 10.51 1.36 13.33
CA THR A 82 11.57 1.85 12.45
C THR A 82 11.97 0.76 11.48
N LEU A 83 12.24 1.13 10.23
CA LEU A 83 12.83 0.23 9.25
C LEU A 83 14.30 -0.02 9.63
N GLN A 84 14.64 -1.27 9.94
CA GLN A 84 16.03 -1.71 10.08
C GLN A 84 16.46 -2.32 8.74
N VAL A 85 17.53 -1.77 8.15
CA VAL A 85 18.10 -2.21 6.88
C VAL A 85 19.44 -2.90 7.15
#